data_AF-A0A925H785-F1
#
_entry.id   AF-A0A925H785-F1
#
_cell.length_a   1.000
_cell.length_b   1.000
_cell.length_c   1.000
_cell.angle_alpha   90.00
_cell.angle_beta   90.00
_cell.angle_gamma   90.00
#
_symmetry.space_group_name_H-M   'P 1'
#
loop_
_entity.id
_entity.type
_entity.pdbx_description
1 polymer ?
#
loop_
_entity_poly.entity_id
_entity_poly.type
_entity_poly.pdbx_seq_one_letter_code
_entity_poly.pdbx_strand_id
1 'polypeptide(L)'
;MRNVLQNEDPMKNIATNLKSAAVISLLLVLPFMILDFWFQIVNKPIALSLKNYTDFIMLFGFLWLLATAFIVILTPIARNVRAGHGITTNPVTLLFSVAFLVLIAIMWVSLMIDQLPCFIGVPNCD
;
A
#
# COMPACT_ATOMS: atom_id res chain seq x y z
N MET A 1 -33.23 24.76 -15.23
CA MET A 1 -31.89 24.87 -14.62
C MET A 1 -31.19 23.51 -14.72
N ARG A 2 -30.24 23.41 -15.66
CA ARG A 2 -29.03 22.57 -15.63
C ARG A 2 -29.13 21.11 -15.12
N ASN A 3 -29.80 20.24 -15.89
CA ASN A 3 -29.47 18.81 -15.90
C ASN A 3 -28.28 18.61 -16.87
N VAL A 4 -27.07 18.90 -16.39
CA VAL A 4 -25.85 18.47 -17.08
C VAL A 4 -25.70 16.99 -16.78
N LEU A 5 -26.04 16.17 -17.77
CA LEU A 5 -25.54 14.80 -17.91
C LEU A 5 -24.01 14.87 -17.91
N GLN A 6 -23.42 14.83 -16.71
CA GLN A 6 -22.03 14.48 -16.55
C GLN A 6 -21.93 13.01 -16.95
N ASN A 7 -21.71 12.79 -18.24
CA ASN A 7 -21.12 11.58 -18.77
C ASN A 7 -19.66 11.55 -18.27
N GLU A 8 -19.48 11.34 -16.97
CA GLU A 8 -18.17 11.08 -16.40
C GLU A 8 -17.78 9.68 -16.86
N ASP A 9 -16.90 9.63 -17.87
CA ASP A 9 -16.36 8.38 -18.37
C ASP A 9 -15.93 7.50 -17.18
N PRO A 10 -16.45 6.27 -17.04
CA PRO A 10 -16.19 5.42 -15.88
C PRO A 10 -14.68 5.18 -15.68
N MET A 11 -13.89 5.26 -16.75
CA MET A 11 -12.43 5.20 -16.73
C MET A 11 -11.79 6.35 -15.94
N LYS A 12 -12.35 7.56 -15.99
CA LYS A 12 -11.82 8.73 -15.30
C LYS A 12 -11.97 8.60 -13.78
N ASN A 13 -13.09 8.05 -13.32
CA ASN A 13 -13.32 7.79 -11.90
C ASN A 13 -12.47 6.64 -11.36
N ILE A 14 -12.16 5.63 -12.17
CA ILE A 14 -11.21 4.58 -11.77
C ILE A 14 -9.79 5.16 -11.63
N ALA A 15 -9.34 5.95 -12.60
CA ALA A 15 -8.01 6.53 -12.61
C ALA A 15 -7.76 7.50 -11.44
N THR A 16 -8.75 8.31 -11.06
CA THR A 16 -8.62 9.23 -9.92
C THR A 16 -8.55 8.50 -8.58
N ASN A 17 -9.34 7.43 -8.40
CA ASN A 17 -9.29 6.60 -7.20
C ASN A 17 -7.95 5.85 -7.10
N LEU A 18 -7.44 5.32 -8.20
CA LEU A 18 -6.13 4.65 -8.24
C LEU A 18 -5.00 5.64 -7.92
N LYS A 19 -5.02 6.84 -8.51
CA LYS A 19 -4.03 7.88 -8.23
C LYS A 19 -4.03 8.29 -6.75
N SER A 20 -5.21 8.47 -6.16
CA SER A 20 -5.34 8.77 -4.73
C SER A 20 -4.76 7.65 -3.87
N ALA A 21 -5.12 6.39 -4.16
CA ALA A 21 -4.60 5.23 -3.44
C ALA A 21 -3.07 5.11 -3.55
N ALA A 22 -2.51 5.35 -4.73
CA ALA A 22 -1.07 5.34 -4.98
C ALA A 22 -0.33 6.44 -4.21
N VAL A 23 -0.92 7.64 -4.09
CA VAL A 23 -0.32 8.74 -3.32
C VAL A 23 -0.41 8.49 -1.81
N ILE A 24 -1.55 8.01 -1.31
CA ILE A 24 -1.72 7.70 0.12
C ILE A 24 -0.79 6.57 0.55
N SER A 25 -0.71 5.49 -0.25
CA SER A 25 0.22 4.38 0.01
C SER A 25 1.67 4.82 -0.05
N LEU A 26 2.04 5.69 -1.01
CA LEU A 26 3.38 6.28 -1.06
C LEU A 26 3.69 7.03 0.24
N LEU A 27 2.76 7.86 0.70
CA LEU A 27 2.91 8.62 1.95
C LEU A 27 3.09 7.70 3.18
N LEU A 28 2.40 6.55 3.17
CA LEU A 28 2.43 5.57 4.25
C LEU A 28 3.73 4.76 4.29
N VAL A 29 4.34 4.49 3.12
CA VAL A 29 5.61 3.77 3.00
C VAL A 29 6.81 4.72 3.13
N LEU A 30 6.64 6.00 2.83
CA LEU A 30 7.69 7.03 2.88
C LEU A 30 8.51 7.08 4.19
N PRO A 31 7.93 7.06 5.41
CA PRO A 31 8.72 7.13 6.63
C PRO A 31 9.69 5.96 6.77
N PHE A 32 9.29 4.75 6.36
CA PHE A 32 10.16 3.56 6.36
C PHE A 32 11.32 3.72 5.38
N MET A 33 11.05 4.29 4.21
CA MET A 33 12.07 4.58 3.20
C MET A 33 13.10 5.59 3.69
N ILE A 34 12.66 6.64 4.37
CA ILE A 34 13.55 7.65 4.91
C ILE A 34 14.43 7.05 6.01
N LEU A 35 13.87 6.21 6.88
CA LEU A 35 14.64 5.53 7.94
C LEU A 35 15.73 4.63 7.37
N ASP A 36 15.38 3.78 6.39
CA ASP A 36 16.33 2.87 5.76
C ASP A 36 17.42 3.63 4.99
N PHE A 37 17.03 4.62 4.20
CA PHE A 37 17.97 5.45 3.45
C PHE A 37 18.93 6.20 4.36
N TRP A 38 18.41 6.79 5.44
CA TRP A 38 19.24 7.49 6.42
C TRP A 38 20.21 6.53 7.13
N PHE A 39 19.74 5.35 7.50
CA PHE A 39 20.56 4.32 8.11
C PHE A 39 21.71 3.88 7.18
N GLN A 40 21.42 3.62 5.91
CA GLN A 40 22.41 3.22 4.91
C GLN A 40 23.51 4.28 4.73
N ILE A 41 23.13 5.57 4.69
CA ILE A 41 24.09 6.67 4.58
C ILE A 41 25.01 6.76 5.81
N VAL A 42 24.43 6.69 7.01
CA VAL A 42 25.19 6.90 8.26
C VAL A 42 26.11 5.72 8.57
N ASN A 43 25.63 4.49 8.42
CA ASN A 43 26.36 3.31 8.90
C ASN A 43 27.14 2.56 7.81
N LYS A 44 26.80 2.75 6.53
CA LYS A 44 27.44 2.06 5.41
C LYS A 44 27.77 2.99 4.23
N PRO A 45 28.49 4.11 4.43
CA PRO A 45 28.75 5.10 3.38
C PRO A 45 29.53 4.57 2.16
N ILE A 46 30.21 3.42 2.28
CA ILE A 46 31.09 2.85 1.24
C ILE A 46 30.51 1.55 0.64
N ALA A 47 29.45 0.98 1.22
CA ALA A 47 28.86 -0.30 0.79
C ALA A 47 27.55 -0.12 0.00
N LEU A 48 27.46 0.93 -0.82
CA LEU A 48 26.39 1.10 -1.81
C LEU A 48 26.62 0.14 -2.98
N SER A 49 26.60 -1.16 -2.68
CA SER A 49 26.68 -2.22 -3.66
C SER A 49 25.36 -2.29 -4.43
N LEU A 50 25.43 -2.61 -5.73
CA LEU A 50 24.28 -2.77 -6.61
C LEU A 50 23.21 -3.73 -6.03
N LYS A 51 23.65 -4.71 -5.23
CA LYS A 51 22.76 -5.66 -4.52
C LYS A 51 21.83 -4.93 -3.54
N ASN A 52 22.38 -4.12 -2.63
CA ASN A 52 21.62 -3.43 -1.59
C ASN A 52 20.60 -2.44 -2.17
N TYR A 53 20.94 -1.79 -3.29
CA TYR A 53 20.03 -0.89 -3.98
C TYR A 53 18.85 -1.63 -4.63
N THR A 54 19.11 -2.83 -5.17
CA THR A 54 18.08 -3.66 -5.79
C THR A 54 17.12 -4.20 -4.73
N ASP A 55 17.65 -4.69 -3.60
CA ASP A 55 16.86 -5.19 -2.48
C ASP A 55 15.97 -4.08 -1.89
N PHE A 56 16.51 -2.86 -1.76
CA PHE A 56 15.75 -1.68 -1.34
C PHE A 56 14.58 -1.34 -2.28
N ILE A 57 14.83 -1.29 -3.60
CA ILE A 57 13.78 -1.02 -4.58
C ILE A 57 12.72 -2.11 -4.57
N MET A 58 13.13 -3.37 -4.46
CA MET A 58 12.23 -4.52 -4.44
C MET A 58 11.32 -4.46 -3.21
N LEU A 59 11.90 -4.22 -2.03
CA LEU A 59 11.17 -4.08 -0.78
C LEU A 59 10.18 -2.91 -0.83
N PHE A 60 10.64 -1.75 -1.30
CA PHE A 60 9.81 -0.56 -1.48
C PHE A 60 8.63 -0.83 -2.41
N GLY A 61 8.92 -1.37 -3.60
CA GLY A 61 7.92 -1.65 -4.62
C GLY A 61 6.86 -2.61 -4.08
N PHE A 62 7.27 -3.64 -3.34
CA PHE A 62 6.37 -4.62 -2.77
C PHE A 62 5.50 -4.02 -1.66
N LEU A 63 6.08 -3.28 -0.71
CA LEU A 63 5.36 -2.57 0.36
C LEU A 63 4.36 -1.56 -0.20
N TRP A 64 4.78 -0.79 -1.21
CA TRP A 64 3.94 0.22 -1.86
C TRP A 64 2.80 -0.39 -2.65
N LEU A 65 3.05 -1.46 -3.42
CA LEU A 65 2.01 -2.18 -4.17
C LEU A 65 0.98 -2.80 -3.22
N LEU A 66 1.42 -3.39 -2.11
CA LEU A 66 0.53 -3.97 -1.10
C LEU A 66 -0.36 -2.92 -0.45
N ALA A 67 0.22 -1.80 -0.01
CA ALA A 67 -0.53 -0.70 0.57
C ALA A 67 -1.51 -0.10 -0.46
N THR A 68 -1.10 0.02 -1.72
CA THR A 68 -1.98 0.47 -2.81
C THR A 68 -3.16 -0.49 -3.00
N ALA A 69 -2.89 -1.79 -3.13
CA ALA A 69 -3.92 -2.82 -3.30
C ALA A 69 -4.90 -2.82 -2.13
N PHE A 70 -4.40 -2.71 -0.90
CA PHE A 70 -5.21 -2.61 0.30
C PHE A 70 -6.19 -1.42 0.24
N ILE A 71 -5.70 -0.22 -0.08
CA ILE A 71 -6.53 0.99 -0.15
C ILE A 71 -7.57 0.88 -1.28
N VAL A 72 -7.17 0.36 -2.45
CA VAL A 72 -8.06 0.18 -3.60
C VAL A 72 -9.23 -0.74 -3.25
N ILE A 73 -8.99 -1.84 -2.54
CA ILE A 73 -10.01 -2.80 -2.14
C ILE A 73 -10.86 -2.27 -0.98
N LEU A 74 -10.26 -1.54 -0.05
CA LEU A 74 -10.95 -0.95 1.09
C LEU A 74 -11.90 0.18 0.70
N THR A 75 -11.55 0.97 -0.31
CA THR A 75 -12.32 2.15 -0.76
C THR A 75 -13.80 1.85 -1.09
N PRO A 76 -14.14 0.87 -1.96
CA PRO A 76 -15.55 0.55 -2.25
C PRO A 76 -16.28 -0.01 -1.03
N ILE A 77 -15.61 -0.77 -0.16
CA ILE A 77 -16.20 -1.29 1.08
C ILE A 77 -16.58 -0.13 2.01
N ALA A 78 -15.64 0.79 2.25
CA ALA A 78 -15.87 1.96 3.08
C ALA A 78 -17.00 2.85 2.52
N ARG A 79 -17.07 3.01 1.20
CA ARG A 79 -18.17 3.73 0.53
C ARG A 79 -19.52 3.04 0.70
N ASN A 80 -19.59 1.71 0.54
CA ASN A 80 -20.81 0.94 0.71
C ASN A 80 -21.35 1.04 2.16
N VAL A 81 -20.46 0.90 3.14
CA VAL A 81 -20.80 1.05 4.57
C VAL A 81 -21.27 2.48 4.87
N ARG A 82 -20.58 3.50 4.36
CA ARG A 82 -20.94 4.91 4.58
C ARG A 82 -22.26 5.30 3.93
N ALA A 83 -22.61 4.70 2.79
CA ALA A 83 -23.86 4.94 2.10
C ALA A 83 -25.08 4.27 2.78
N GLY A 84 -24.88 3.53 3.88
CA GLY A 84 -25.94 2.80 4.57
C GLY A 84 -26.55 1.68 3.72
N HIS A 85 -25.93 1.33 2.59
CA HIS A 85 -26.36 0.19 1.80
C HIS A 85 -26.10 -1.07 2.60
N GLY A 86 -27.15 -1.88 2.77
CA GLY A 86 -27.05 -3.14 3.48
C GLY A 86 -25.93 -3.99 2.91
N ILE A 87 -25.06 -4.48 3.79
CA ILE A 87 -23.97 -5.45 3.53
C ILE A 87 -24.53 -6.73 2.85
N THR A 88 -25.85 -6.90 2.84
CA THR A 88 -26.62 -8.02 2.37
C THR A 88 -26.81 -8.10 0.85
N THR A 89 -26.49 -7.06 0.07
CA THR A 89 -26.74 -7.08 -1.40
C THR A 89 -25.80 -8.02 -2.15
N ASN A 90 -24.59 -8.29 -1.62
CA ASN A 90 -23.66 -9.26 -2.20
C ASN A 90 -22.66 -9.80 -1.15
N PRO A 91 -23.11 -10.67 -0.22
CA PRO A 91 -22.34 -11.07 0.95
C PRO A 91 -21.08 -11.87 0.59
N VAL A 92 -21.12 -12.63 -0.51
CA VAL A 92 -20.00 -13.46 -0.97
C VAL A 92 -18.83 -12.60 -1.43
N THR A 93 -19.08 -11.60 -2.28
CA THR A 93 -18.03 -10.67 -2.77
C THR A 93 -17.39 -9.88 -1.63
N LEU A 94 -18.19 -9.49 -0.63
CA LEU A 94 -17.71 -8.80 0.55
C LEU A 94 -16.85 -9.72 1.42
N LEU A 95 -17.26 -10.97 1.65
CA LEU A 95 -16.48 -11.97 2.38
C LEU A 95 -15.10 -12.19 1.71
N PHE A 96 -15.06 -12.38 0.39
CA PHE A 96 -13.80 -12.54 -0.35
C PHE A 96 -12.91 -11.30 -0.24
N SER A 97 -13.49 -10.11 -0.35
CA SER A 97 -12.72 -8.86 -0.26
C SER A 97 -12.15 -8.65 1.14
N VAL A 98 -12.91 -8.94 2.19
CA VAL A 98 -12.44 -8.88 3.59
C VAL A 98 -11.36 -9.93 3.85
N ALA A 99 -11.56 -11.16 3.40
CA ALA A 99 -10.54 -12.21 3.53
C ALA A 99 -9.23 -11.79 2.84
N PHE A 100 -9.31 -11.23 1.63
CA PHE A 100 -8.13 -10.76 0.91
C PHE A 100 -7.45 -9.56 1.60
N LEU A 101 -8.21 -8.63 2.18
CA LEU A 101 -7.66 -7.53 2.97
C LEU A 101 -6.92 -8.04 4.21
N VAL A 102 -7.46 -9.04 4.90
CA VAL A 102 -6.80 -9.68 6.06
C VAL A 102 -5.50 -10.34 5.63
N LEU A 103 -5.49 -11.07 4.50
CA LEU A 103 -4.27 -11.68 3.98
C LEU A 103 -3.20 -10.64 3.61
N ILE A 104 -3.58 -9.55 2.94
CA ILE A 104 -2.66 -8.45 2.64
C ILE A 104 -2.11 -7.85 3.94
N ALA A 105 -2.96 -7.60 4.94
CA ALA A 105 -2.54 -7.02 6.20
C ALA A 105 -1.56 -7.93 6.95
N ILE A 106 -1.84 -9.24 7.03
CA ILE A 106 -0.94 -10.23 7.63
C ILE A 106 0.40 -10.22 6.90
N MET A 107 0.40 -10.32 5.57
CA MET A 107 1.63 -10.34 4.78
C MET A 107 2.45 -9.06 4.95
N TRP A 108 1.78 -7.91 4.99
CA TRP A 108 2.43 -6.61 5.18
C TRP A 108 3.05 -6.47 6.58
N VAL A 109 2.34 -6.89 7.63
CA VAL A 109 2.85 -6.89 9.01
C VAL A 109 4.01 -7.87 9.17
N SER A 110 3.90 -9.09 8.62
CA SER A 110 4.98 -10.07 8.67
C SER A 110 6.26 -9.54 8.02
N LEU A 111 6.13 -8.88 6.87
CA LEU A 111 7.24 -8.27 6.16
C LEU A 111 7.83 -7.09 6.95
N MET A 112 6.99 -6.28 7.60
CA MET A 112 7.48 -5.23 8.50
C MET A 112 8.25 -5.80 9.70
N ILE A 113 7.78 -6.90 10.30
CA ILE A 113 8.47 -7.56 11.43
C ILE A 113 9.82 -8.12 10.99
N ASP A 114 9.85 -8.76 9.82
CA ASP A 114 11.05 -9.36 9.24
C ASP A 114 12.12 -8.31 8.93
N GLN A 115 11.71 -7.14 8.43
CA GLN A 115 12.62 -6.08 8.01
C GLN A 115 12.91 -5.03 9.09
N LEU A 116 12.14 -5.02 10.20
CA LEU A 116 12.36 -4.16 11.36
C LEU A 116 13.80 -4.20 11.92
N PRO A 117 14.43 -5.38 12.15
CA PRO A 117 15.80 -5.43 12.66
C PRO A 117 16.78 -4.71 11.74
N CYS A 118 16.50 -4.68 10.44
CA CYS A 118 17.37 -4.08 9.43
C CYS A 118 17.28 -2.56 9.45
N PHE A 119 16.08 -2.01 9.69
CA PHE A 119 15.89 -0.58 9.93
C PHE A 119 16.56 -0.10 11.23
N ILE A 120 16.64 -0.95 12.25
CA ILE A 120 17.30 -0.65 13.53
C ILE A 120 18.82 -0.85 13.44
N GLY A 121 19.31 -1.46 12.37
CA GLY A 121 20.74 -1.62 12.12
C GLY A 121 21.39 -2.82 12.77
N VAL A 122 20.61 -3.86 13.03
CA VAL A 122 21.15 -5.13 13.50
C VAL A 122 22.09 -5.69 12.40
N PRO A 123 23.36 -5.96 12.70
CA PRO A 123 24.28 -6.58 11.74
C PRO A 123 23.80 -8.00 11.40
N ASN A 124 23.98 -8.41 10.14
CA ASN A 124 23.51 -9.70 9.57
C ASN A 124 21.99 -9.87 9.46
N CYS A 125 21.30 -8.84 8.98
CA CYS A 125 20.06 -9.06 8.24
C CYS A 125 20.38 -9.68 6.88
N ASP A 126 20.15 -10.97 6.72
CA ASP A 126 20.25 -11.69 5.44
C ASP A 126 18.99 -12.57 5.29
#